data_AF-A0A3A6RML1-F1
#
_entry.id   AF-A0A3A6RML1-F1
#
_cell.length_a   1.000
_cell.length_b   1.000
_cell.length_c   1.000
_cell.angle_alpha   90.00
_cell.angle_beta   90.00
_cell.angle_gamma   90.00
#
_symmetry.space_group_name_H-M   'P 1'
#
loop_
_entity.id
_entity.type
_entity.pdbx_description
1 polymer ?
#
loop_
_entity_poly.entity_id
_entity_poly.type
_entity_poly.pdbx_seq_one_letter_code
_entity_poly.pdbx_strand_id
1 'polypeptide(L)'
;MLRIRGTVGDLAVDLTVEMDESDWARLGTQLAVQLQESKPASESATKPVASRNDAVWDIAQDLLRKAGHMSGPDLLGQLEGLAGSTAAGKRLMVRMRHSANVKVESHGDAPEYYWVDQ
;
A
#
# COMPACT_ATOMS: atom_id res chain seq x y z
N MET A 1 3.73 -21.00 -14.22
CA MET A 1 2.34 -20.49 -14.22
C MET A 1 1.76 -20.62 -12.82
N LEU A 2 1.34 -19.52 -12.20
CA LEU A 2 0.78 -19.46 -10.84
C LEU A 2 -0.72 -19.13 -10.93
N ARG A 3 -1.55 -19.74 -10.07
CA ARG A 3 -2.97 -19.39 -9.96
C ARG A 3 -3.26 -18.84 -8.57
N ILE A 4 -3.89 -17.66 -8.52
CA ILE A 4 -4.25 -16.95 -7.30
C ILE A 4 -5.77 -16.85 -7.25
N ARG A 5 -6.38 -17.32 -6.18
CA ARG A 5 -7.82 -17.18 -5.94
C ARG A 5 -8.06 -16.15 -4.86
N GLY A 6 -9.02 -15.28 -5.10
CA GLY A 6 -9.38 -14.23 -4.15
C GLY A 6 -10.82 -13.75 -4.37
N THR A 7 -11.21 -12.73 -3.63
CA THR A 7 -12.52 -12.09 -3.77
C THR A 7 -12.34 -10.58 -3.94
N VAL A 8 -13.23 -9.97 -4.72
CA VAL A 8 -13.36 -8.51 -4.83
C VAL A 8 -14.77 -8.15 -4.38
N GLY A 9 -14.89 -7.62 -3.16
CA GLY A 9 -16.18 -7.58 -2.47
C GLY A 9 -16.70 -9.00 -2.25
N ASP A 10 -17.93 -9.26 -2.68
CA ASP A 10 -18.57 -10.57 -2.58
C ASP A 10 -18.32 -11.49 -3.80
N LEU A 11 -17.61 -11.00 -4.84
CA LEU A 11 -17.39 -11.76 -6.06
C LEU A 11 -16.09 -12.56 -6.01
N ALA A 12 -16.18 -13.88 -6.19
CA ALA A 12 -15.01 -14.75 -6.30
C ALA A 12 -14.31 -14.58 -7.66
N VAL A 13 -12.99 -14.42 -7.63
CA VAL A 13 -12.14 -14.23 -8.81
C VAL A 13 -10.94 -15.18 -8.78
N ASP A 14 -10.55 -15.66 -9.96
CA ASP A 14 -9.35 -16.48 -10.19
C ASP A 14 -8.43 -15.72 -11.15
N LEU A 15 -7.21 -15.41 -10.70
CA LEU A 15 -6.17 -14.80 -11.51
C LEU A 15 -5.13 -15.86 -11.87
N THR A 16 -4.70 -15.81 -13.12
CA THR A 16 -3.56 -16.59 -13.62
C THR A 16 -2.40 -15.64 -13.88
N VAL A 17 -1.24 -15.93 -13.30
CA VAL A 17 -0.03 -15.13 -13.41
C VAL A 17 1.04 -15.95 -14.13
N GLU A 18 1.54 -15.41 -15.23
CA GLU A 18 2.66 -15.93 -16.00
C GLU A 18 3.93 -15.21 -15.54
N MET A 19 4.97 -15.96 -15.23
CA MET A 19 6.25 -15.43 -14.72
C MET A 19 7.39 -16.22 -15.36
N ASP A 20 8.49 -15.53 -15.66
CA ASP A 20 9.72 -16.16 -16.12
C ASP A 20 10.57 -16.71 -14.95
N GLU A 21 11.63 -17.45 -15.28
CA GLU A 21 12.48 -18.13 -14.32
C GLU A 21 13.16 -17.18 -13.32
N SER A 22 13.50 -15.96 -13.75
CA SER A 22 14.13 -14.95 -12.88
C SER A 22 13.14 -14.41 -11.86
N ASP A 23 11.89 -14.20 -12.28
CA ASP A 23 10.82 -13.77 -11.40
C ASP A 23 10.40 -14.87 -10.42
N TRP A 24 10.42 -16.15 -10.83
CA TRP A 24 10.23 -17.29 -9.92
C TRP A 24 11.34 -17.39 -8.87
N ALA A 25 12.59 -17.19 -9.26
CA ALA A 25 13.73 -17.22 -8.34
C ALA A 25 13.64 -16.11 -7.27
N ARG A 26 13.20 -14.90 -7.68
CA ARG A 26 12.96 -13.76 -6.77
C ARG A 26 11.81 -14.01 -5.79
N LEU A 27 10.73 -14.62 -6.26
CA LEU A 27 9.60 -15.00 -5.41
C LEU A 27 10.03 -16.04 -4.36
N GLY A 28 10.81 -17.04 -4.77
CA GLY A 28 11.35 -18.06 -3.86
C GLY A 28 12.29 -17.49 -2.79
N THR A 29 13.13 -16.52 -3.15
CA THR A 29 14.05 -15.87 -2.18
C THR A 29 13.31 -15.02 -1.16
N GLN A 30 12.28 -14.27 -1.56
CA GLN A 30 11.46 -13.52 -0.60
C GLN A 30 10.68 -14.44 0.35
N LEU A 31 10.17 -15.57 -0.15
CA LEU A 31 9.47 -16.56 0.68
C LEU A 31 10.42 -17.25 1.67
N ALA A 32 11.64 -17.59 1.24
CA ALA A 32 12.66 -18.17 2.11
C ALA A 32 13.07 -17.21 3.24
N VAL A 33 13.22 -15.91 2.95
CA VAL A 33 13.49 -14.87 3.97
C VAL A 33 12.36 -14.79 5.01
N GLN A 34 11.10 -14.84 4.57
CA GLN A 34 9.92 -14.82 5.47
C GLN A 34 9.81 -16.09 6.34
N LEU A 35 10.14 -17.27 5.79
CA LEU A 35 10.17 -18.52 6.55
C LEU A 35 11.32 -18.56 7.57
N GLN A 36 12.44 -17.88 7.30
CA GLN A 36 13.54 -17.76 8.26
C GLN A 36 13.21 -16.82 9.44
N GLU A 37 12.36 -15.82 9.21
CA GLU A 37 11.81 -14.94 10.26
C GLU A 37 10.78 -15.65 11.16
N SER A 38 10.27 -16.82 10.74
CA SER A 38 9.24 -17.58 11.45
C SER A 38 9.81 -18.58 12.48
N LYS A 39 11.12 -18.62 12.68
CA LYS A 39 11.72 -19.42 13.76
C LYS A 39 11.45 -18.69 15.09
N PRO A 40 10.89 -19.32 16.14
CA PRO A 40 10.60 -18.64 17.39
C PRO A 40 11.93 -18.37 18.11
N ALA A 41 12.55 -17.25 17.77
CA ALA A 41 13.62 -16.67 18.54
C ALA A 41 12.97 -15.72 19.53
N SER A 42 13.15 -16.06 20.80
CA SER A 42 12.75 -15.32 21.99
C SER A 42 12.67 -13.82 21.81
N GLU A 43 11.57 -13.27 22.33
CA GLU A 43 11.42 -11.93 22.88
C GLU A 43 12.73 -11.11 22.91
N SER A 44 12.90 -10.31 21.87
CA SER A 44 13.65 -9.07 21.97
C SER A 44 12.96 -8.08 21.06
N ALA A 45 12.34 -7.09 21.69
CA ALA A 45 11.65 -5.98 21.05
C ALA A 45 12.65 -5.16 20.21
N THR A 46 12.94 -5.63 19.00
CA THR A 46 13.54 -4.81 17.96
C THR A 46 12.41 -4.09 17.25
N LYS A 47 12.26 -2.80 17.57
CA LYS A 47 11.41 -1.86 16.82
C LYS A 47 11.65 -2.10 15.31
N PRO A 48 10.60 -2.22 14.48
CA PRO A 48 10.78 -2.35 13.05
C PRO A 48 11.61 -1.15 12.57
N VAL A 49 12.71 -1.40 11.87
CA VAL A 49 13.45 -0.35 11.17
C VAL A 49 12.45 0.26 10.19
N ALA A 50 12.08 1.52 10.42
CA ALA A 50 11.09 2.22 9.61
C ALA A 50 11.49 2.09 8.13
N SER A 51 10.69 1.36 7.36
CA SER A 51 10.96 1.18 5.94
C SER A 51 10.86 2.54 5.27
N ARG A 52 11.62 2.77 4.19
CA ARG A 52 11.46 3.99 3.37
C ARG A 52 10.00 4.23 2.97
N ASN A 53 9.23 3.15 2.79
CA ASN A 53 7.79 3.22 2.53
C ASN A 53 6.98 3.76 3.72
N ASP A 54 7.40 3.52 4.96
CA ASP A 54 6.74 4.06 6.16
C ASP A 54 7.06 5.55 6.32
N ALA A 55 8.29 5.98 6.03
CA ALA A 55 8.62 7.41 6.02
C ALA A 55 7.82 8.19 4.97
N VAL A 56 7.68 7.64 3.74
CA VAL A 56 6.85 8.26 2.69
C VAL A 56 5.37 8.23 3.08
N TRP A 57 4.92 7.18 3.78
CA TRP A 57 3.56 7.07 4.29
C TRP A 57 3.24 8.11 5.36
N ASP A 58 4.13 8.35 6.32
CA ASP A 58 3.95 9.39 7.34
C ASP A 58 3.85 10.78 6.69
N ILE A 59 4.71 11.08 5.72
CA ILE A 59 4.66 12.36 4.99
C ILE A 59 3.36 12.49 4.19
N ALA A 60 2.89 11.41 3.55
CA ALA A 60 1.62 11.39 2.83
C ALA A 60 0.42 11.69 3.74
N GLN A 61 0.39 11.11 4.95
CA GLN A 61 -0.63 11.40 5.94
C GLN A 61 -0.57 12.86 6.42
N ASP A 62 0.63 13.37 6.69
CA ASP A 62 0.84 14.77 7.09
C ASP A 62 0.39 15.75 6.01
N LEU A 63 0.61 15.42 4.74
CA LEU A 63 0.17 16.20 3.59
C LEU A 63 -1.35 16.31 3.54
N LEU A 64 -2.06 15.17 3.63
CA LEU A 64 -3.52 15.18 3.64
C LEU A 64 -4.09 15.86 4.89
N ARG A 65 -3.47 15.67 6.05
CA ARG A 65 -3.84 16.35 7.30
C ARG A 65 -3.72 17.87 7.18
N LYS A 66 -2.62 18.37 6.60
CA LYS A 66 -2.40 19.82 6.40
C LYS A 66 -3.37 20.42 5.40
N ALA A 67 -3.73 19.67 4.35
CA ALA A 67 -4.71 20.09 3.37
C ALA A 67 -6.16 20.01 3.91
N GLY A 68 -6.42 19.12 4.88
CA GLY A 68 -7.74 18.82 5.41
C GLY A 68 -8.57 17.94 4.46
N HIS A 69 -8.62 18.31 3.18
CA HIS A 69 -9.20 17.50 2.10
C HIS A 69 -8.45 17.71 0.79
N MET A 70 -8.59 16.76 -0.13
CA MET A 70 -7.95 16.82 -1.43
C MET A 70 -8.62 15.91 -2.47
N SER A 71 -8.67 16.37 -3.71
CA SER A 71 -9.15 15.57 -4.82
C SER A 71 -8.20 14.40 -5.12
N GLY A 72 -8.73 13.27 -5.56
CA GLY A 72 -7.94 12.09 -5.90
C GLY A 72 -6.82 12.35 -6.93
N PRO A 73 -7.06 13.08 -8.03
CA PRO A 73 -6.02 13.47 -8.98
C PRO A 73 -4.93 14.35 -8.36
N ASP A 74 -5.29 15.35 -7.54
CA ASP A 74 -4.32 16.25 -6.90
C ASP A 74 -3.49 15.53 -5.84
N LEU A 75 -4.12 14.61 -5.10
CA LEU A 75 -3.46 13.75 -4.12
C LEU A 75 -2.49 12.80 -4.83
N LEU A 76 -2.92 12.17 -5.93
CA LEU A 76 -2.06 11.29 -6.71
C LEU A 76 -0.80 12.02 -7.19
N GLY A 77 -0.94 13.20 -7.79
CA GLY A 77 0.21 13.96 -8.29
C GLY A 77 1.25 14.29 -7.20
N GLN A 78 0.80 14.61 -5.99
CA GLN A 78 1.69 14.86 -4.85
C GLN A 78 2.37 13.59 -4.34
N LEU A 79 1.61 12.49 -4.24
CA LEU A 79 2.15 11.19 -3.82
C LEU A 79 3.15 10.63 -4.84
N GLU A 80 2.95 10.90 -6.13
CA GLU A 80 3.90 10.55 -7.19
C GLU A 80 5.23 11.29 -7.04
N GLY A 81 5.18 12.60 -6.77
CA GLY A 81 6.38 13.40 -6.49
C GLY A 81 7.13 12.93 -5.25
N LEU A 82 6.41 12.50 -4.21
CA LEU A 82 6.98 11.97 -2.97
C LEU A 82 7.58 10.57 -3.12
N ALA A 83 6.88 9.68 -3.82
CA ALA A 83 7.26 8.27 -3.95
C ALA A 83 8.15 7.99 -5.17
N GLY A 84 8.27 8.96 -6.09
CA GLY A 84 9.10 8.89 -7.30
C GLY A 84 8.51 8.02 -8.42
N SER A 85 7.27 7.54 -8.30
CA SER A 85 6.58 6.82 -9.37
C SER A 85 5.06 6.78 -9.19
N THR A 86 4.33 6.74 -10.31
CA THR A 86 2.88 6.51 -10.36
C THR A 86 2.43 5.24 -9.67
N ALA A 87 3.17 4.15 -9.86
CA ALA A 87 2.83 2.88 -9.21
C ALA A 87 2.93 2.98 -7.67
N ALA A 88 3.91 3.72 -7.15
CA ALA A 88 4.05 3.91 -5.71
C ALA A 88 3.00 4.89 -5.15
N GLY A 89 2.68 5.97 -5.87
CA GLY A 89 1.61 6.90 -5.50
C GLY A 89 0.24 6.21 -5.39
N LYS A 90 -0.12 5.36 -6.36
CA LYS A 90 -1.38 4.58 -6.31
C LYS A 90 -1.43 3.62 -5.12
N ARG A 91 -0.32 2.95 -4.77
CA ARG A 91 -0.26 2.10 -3.57
C ARG A 91 -0.51 2.88 -2.29
N LEU A 92 0.02 4.10 -2.20
CA LEU A 92 -0.23 4.99 -1.06
C LEU A 92 -1.70 5.41 -0.99
N MET A 93 -2.33 5.80 -2.10
CA MET A 93 -3.76 6.13 -2.12
C MET A 93 -4.64 4.97 -1.65
N VAL A 94 -4.35 3.76 -2.12
CA VAL A 94 -5.07 2.55 -1.66
C VAL A 94 -4.89 2.38 -0.16
N ARG A 95 -3.67 2.51 0.37
CA ARG A 95 -3.40 2.44 1.82
C ARG A 95 -4.12 3.54 2.61
N MET A 96 -4.19 4.77 2.09
CA MET A 96 -4.95 5.89 2.68
C MET A 96 -6.43 5.58 2.78
N ARG A 97 -7.04 5.05 1.72
CA ARG A 97 -8.46 4.66 1.73
C ARG A 97 -8.82 3.63 2.81
N HIS A 98 -7.85 2.82 3.25
CA HIS A 98 -8.05 1.81 4.29
C HIS A 98 -7.60 2.27 5.68
N SER A 99 -7.16 3.53 5.83
CA SER A 99 -6.72 4.08 7.10
C SER A 99 -7.88 4.71 7.86
N ALA A 100 -7.92 4.56 9.19
CA ALA A 100 -8.99 5.08 10.04
C ALA A 100 -9.12 6.62 9.98
N ASN A 101 -8.00 7.32 9.71
CA ASN A 101 -7.94 8.79 9.70
C ASN A 101 -8.31 9.40 8.35
N VAL A 102 -8.76 8.59 7.37
CA VAL A 102 -9.07 9.06 6.02
C VAL A 102 -10.47 8.60 5.62
N LYS A 103 -11.32 9.55 5.30
CA LYS A 103 -12.65 9.31 4.73
C LYS A 103 -12.59 9.62 3.24
N VAL A 104 -13.02 8.68 2.41
CA VAL A 104 -13.11 8.90 0.95
C VAL A 104 -14.57 9.02 0.57
N GLU A 105 -14.94 10.15 -0.04
CA GLU A 105 -16.28 10.36 -0.58
C GLU A 105 -16.20 10.47 -2.10
N SER A 106 -17.05 9.72 -2.81
CA SER A 106 -17.15 9.82 -4.25
C SER A 106 -18.13 10.93 -4.61
N HIS A 107 -17.66 12.16 -4.81
CA HIS A 107 -18.50 13.29 -5.22
C HIS A 107 -18.33 13.57 -6.72
N GLY A 108 -19.20 13.00 -7.54
CA GLY A 108 -19.16 13.22 -9.00
C GLY A 108 -18.02 12.48 -9.70
N ASP A 109 -17.15 13.22 -10.40
CA ASP A 109 -16.20 12.69 -11.38
C ASP A 109 -14.85 12.23 -10.78
N ALA A 110 -14.52 12.66 -9.55
CA ALA A 110 -13.31 12.27 -8.85
C ALA A 110 -13.57 11.94 -7.37
N PRO A 111 -12.85 10.96 -6.78
CA PRO A 111 -12.94 10.67 -5.37
C PRO A 111 -12.27 11.78 -4.56
N GLU A 112 -12.93 12.24 -3.50
CA GLU A 112 -12.42 13.26 -2.59
C GLU A 112 -11.93 12.59 -1.30
N TYR A 113 -10.71 12.91 -0.88
CA TYR A 113 -10.07 12.38 0.31
C TYR A 113 -10.16 13.43 1.42
N TYR A 114 -10.75 13.06 2.55
CA TYR A 114 -10.86 13.90 3.73
C TYR A 114 -10.03 13.31 4.86
N TRP A 115 -9.25 14.16 5.52
CA TRP A 115 -8.65 13.80 6.80
C TRP A 115 -9.72 13.89 7.89
N VAL A 116 -9.94 12.79 8.61
CA VAL A 116 -10.78 12.78 9.82
C VAL A 116 -9.85 12.77 11.02
N ASP A 117 -9.66 13.95 11.61
CA ASP A 117 -8.99 14.10 12.91
C ASP A 117 -9.99 13.59 13.97
N GLN A 118 -9.57 12.59 14.75
CA GLN A 118 -10.40 11.98 15.78
C GLN A 118 -10.13 12.62 17.14
#